data_AF-A0A9W6DFU7-F1
#
_entry.id   AF-A0A9W6DFU7-F1
#
_cell.length_a   1.000
_cell.length_b   1.000
_cell.length_c   1.000
_cell.angle_alpha   90.00
_cell.angle_beta   90.00
_cell.angle_gamma   90.00
#
_symmetry.space_group_name_H-M   'P 1'
#
loop_
_entity.id
_entity.type
_entity.pdbx_description
1 polymer ?
#
loop_
_entity_poly.entity_id
_entity_poly.type
_entity_poly.pdbx_seq_one_letter_code
_entity_poly.pdbx_strand_id
1 'polypeptide(L)'
;MLNRTMIKNIFNVKKSPFWIFTIGIVIIVIISIGIHNNSINKTKNDITINSSSNNNSHQIDFNIMTVDDAPIGCEYGICSYEESDNKKVLKKLDDLKGFIFKEDFVPEYVEFQFSEKTPKKLSLQYFTDDNDTKEYTIDDSYQLKVPNEIGVHNFFATIEWENKTEYVFFRITVN
;
A
#
# COMPACT_ATOMS: atom_id res chain seq x y z
N MET A 1 38.67 22.89 -67.97
CA MET A 1 39.76 23.88 -67.85
C MET A 1 39.62 24.56 -66.49
N LEU A 2 40.71 24.63 -65.73
CA LEU A 2 40.77 25.08 -64.35
C LEU A 2 40.24 26.51 -64.16
N ASN A 3 39.65 26.79 -62.99
CA ASN A 3 40.25 27.81 -62.12
C ASN A 3 39.87 27.61 -60.66
N ARG A 4 40.89 27.32 -59.85
CA ARG A 4 40.91 27.51 -58.38
C ARG A 4 41.45 28.90 -58.10
N THR A 5 40.74 29.73 -57.35
CA THR A 5 41.23 30.76 -56.40
C THR A 5 40.01 31.51 -55.86
N MET A 6 39.86 31.96 -54.61
CA MET A 6 40.79 32.31 -53.54
C MET A 6 40.06 32.10 -52.19
N ILE A 7 40.79 31.64 -51.18
CA ILE A 7 40.42 31.83 -49.77
C ILE A 7 40.71 33.30 -49.42
N LYS A 8 39.70 34.03 -48.96
CA LYS A 8 39.89 35.20 -48.09
C LYS A 8 39.18 34.93 -46.78
N ASN A 9 40.02 34.73 -45.76
CA ASN A 9 39.66 34.79 -44.36
C ASN A 9 39.21 36.22 -44.00
N ILE A 10 38.68 36.37 -42.79
CA ILE A 10 38.22 37.58 -42.09
C ILE A 10 36.69 37.68 -42.08
N PHE A 11 36.07 36.96 -41.14
CA PHE A 11 35.02 37.59 -40.35
C PHE A 11 35.24 37.27 -38.87
N ASN A 12 35.69 38.33 -38.19
CA ASN A 12 35.59 38.56 -36.78
C ASN A 12 34.12 38.36 -36.36
N VAL A 13 33.80 37.25 -35.69
CA VAL A 13 32.49 37.04 -35.07
C VAL A 13 32.68 36.98 -33.56
N LYS A 14 32.18 38.03 -32.90
CA LYS A 14 31.95 38.15 -31.46
C LYS A 14 31.48 36.80 -30.90
N LYS A 15 32.18 36.27 -29.89
CA LYS A 15 31.75 35.06 -29.18
C LYS A 15 30.35 35.28 -28.62
N SER A 16 29.37 34.60 -29.20
CA SER A 16 28.02 34.48 -28.66
C SER A 16 28.04 33.48 -27.49
N PRO A 17 27.36 33.75 -26.36
CA PRO A 17 27.47 32.95 -25.14
C PRO A 17 26.63 31.67 -25.22
N PHE A 18 26.82 30.86 -26.27
CA PHE A 18 26.12 29.59 -26.46
C PHE A 18 26.65 28.44 -25.58
N TRP A 19 27.69 28.67 -24.77
CA TRP A 19 28.27 27.65 -23.89
C TRP A 19 27.53 27.47 -22.55
N ILE A 20 26.60 28.38 -22.20
CA ILE A 20 25.84 28.27 -20.94
C ILE A 20 24.68 27.26 -21.09
N PHE A 21 24.16 27.08 -22.31
CA PHE A 21 23.00 26.21 -22.56
C PHE A 21 23.35 24.73 -22.59
N THR A 22 24.58 24.35 -22.96
CA THR A 22 25.00 22.93 -22.99
C THR A 22 25.29 22.36 -21.60
N ILE A 23 25.74 23.18 -20.64
CA ILE A 23 26.00 22.71 -19.27
C ILE A 23 24.69 22.50 -18.50
N GLY A 24 23.69 23.35 -18.71
CA GLY A 24 22.38 23.24 -18.04
C GLY A 24 21.63 21.93 -18.36
N ILE A 25 21.72 21.45 -19.59
CA ILE A 25 21.02 20.22 -20.02
C ILE A 25 21.64 18.96 -19.41
N VAL A 26 22.97 18.90 -19.28
CA VAL A 26 23.66 17.74 -18.67
C VAL A 26 23.30 17.60 -17.19
N ILE A 27 23.15 18.72 -16.46
CA ILE A 27 22.74 18.70 -15.05
C ILE A 27 21.30 18.17 -14.89
N ILE A 28 20.37 18.58 -15.75
CA ILE A 28 18.97 18.11 -15.70
C ILE A 28 18.89 16.60 -15.95
N VAL A 29 19.65 16.06 -16.91
CA VAL A 29 19.64 14.62 -17.21
C VAL A 29 20.22 13.79 -16.05
N ILE A 30 21.29 14.27 -15.39
CA ILE A 30 21.87 13.59 -14.22
C ILE A 30 20.90 13.63 -13.03
N ILE A 31 20.17 14.73 -12.82
CA ILE A 31 19.13 14.83 -11.79
C ILE A 31 17.98 13.86 -12.08
N SER A 32 17.51 13.76 -13.32
CA SER A 32 16.42 12.83 -13.69
C SER A 32 16.79 11.36 -13.49
N ILE A 33 18.02 10.96 -13.85
CA ILE A 33 18.52 9.59 -13.64
C ILE A 33 18.79 9.33 -12.15
N GLY A 34 19.31 10.33 -11.42
CA GLY A 34 19.50 10.25 -9.96
C GLY A 34 18.19 10.12 -9.19
N ILE A 35 17.12 10.79 -9.63
CA ILE A 35 15.77 10.66 -9.04
C ILE A 35 15.17 9.29 -9.38
N HIS A 36 15.30 8.78 -10.62
CA HIS A 36 14.80 7.45 -10.97
C HIS A 36 15.51 6.33 -10.20
N ASN A 37 16.84 6.39 -10.07
CA ASN A 37 17.60 5.34 -9.38
C ASN A 37 17.51 5.44 -7.85
N ASN A 38 17.29 6.63 -7.30
CA ASN A 38 17.00 6.80 -5.87
C ASN A 38 15.53 6.47 -5.53
N SER A 39 14.62 6.49 -6.50
CA SER A 39 13.26 5.98 -6.32
C SER A 39 13.24 4.45 -6.26
N ILE A 40 14.01 3.77 -7.10
CA ILE A 40 14.00 2.29 -7.17
C ILE A 40 14.72 1.66 -5.95
N ASN A 41 15.70 2.35 -5.35
CA ASN A 41 16.40 1.87 -4.15
C ASN A 41 15.75 2.33 -2.84
N LYS A 42 14.60 3.01 -2.90
CA LYS A 42 13.84 3.49 -1.74
C LYS A 42 12.36 3.12 -1.82
N THR A 43 12.09 1.92 -2.33
CA THR A 43 10.80 1.21 -2.18
C THR A 43 11.02 -0.25 -1.74
N LYS A 44 11.97 -0.45 -0.83
CA LYS A 44 11.63 -1.16 0.42
C LYS A 44 11.38 -0.10 1.47
N ASN A 45 10.39 0.75 1.21
CA ASN A 45 9.72 1.40 2.32
C ASN A 45 8.92 0.27 2.91
N ASP A 46 9.38 -0.24 4.05
CA ASP A 46 8.45 -0.77 5.02
C ASP A 46 7.33 0.26 5.08
N ILE A 47 6.18 -0.11 4.51
CA ILE A 47 4.94 0.59 4.77
C ILE A 47 4.87 0.52 6.27
N THR A 48 5.21 1.62 6.94
CA THR A 48 4.99 1.76 8.37
C THR A 48 3.48 1.87 8.46
N ILE A 49 2.85 0.69 8.51
CA ILE A 49 1.48 0.55 8.97
C ILE A 49 1.55 1.18 10.36
N ASN A 50 0.90 2.32 10.52
CA ASN A 50 0.67 2.90 11.83
C ASN A 50 -0.29 1.96 12.56
N SER A 51 0.20 0.80 12.97
CA SER A 51 -0.35 0.07 14.09
C SER A 51 -0.28 1.07 15.24
N SER A 52 -1.42 1.61 15.66
CA SER A 52 -1.50 2.44 16.86
C SER A 52 -1.16 1.56 18.07
N SER A 53 0.13 1.26 18.24
CA SER A 53 0.67 0.39 19.27
C SER A 53 1.09 1.27 20.43
N ASN A 54 0.24 1.30 21.45
CA ASN A 54 0.66 1.68 22.78
C ASN A 54 1.53 0.53 23.33
N ASN A 55 2.85 0.74 23.33
CA ASN A 55 3.86 0.11 24.17
C ASN A 55 3.67 -1.38 24.52
N ASN A 56 4.08 -2.26 23.59
CA ASN A 56 4.81 -3.51 23.82
C ASN A 56 5.15 -4.05 22.42
N SER A 57 6.39 -4.50 22.18
CA SER A 57 6.79 -5.05 20.88
C SER A 57 6.13 -6.41 20.63
N HIS A 58 4.82 -6.43 20.40
CA HIS A 58 4.15 -7.55 19.78
C HIS A 58 4.69 -7.63 18.36
N GLN A 59 5.53 -8.63 18.12
CA GLN A 59 5.92 -8.99 16.77
C GLN A 59 4.65 -9.40 16.02
N ILE A 60 4.29 -8.60 15.02
CA ILE A 60 3.15 -8.87 14.13
C ILE A 60 3.66 -9.85 13.08
N ASP A 61 3.07 -11.04 13.02
CA ASP A 61 3.50 -12.14 12.13
C ASP A 61 2.78 -12.12 10.76
N PHE A 62 1.91 -11.12 10.52
CA PHE A 62 1.08 -11.00 9.33
C PHE A 62 0.79 -9.55 8.94
N ASN A 63 0.42 -9.34 7.68
CA ASN A 63 -0.13 -8.09 7.18
C ASN A 63 -1.42 -8.36 6.41
N ILE A 64 -2.34 -7.40 6.39
CA ILE A 64 -3.50 -7.44 5.48
C ILE A 64 -3.24 -6.43 4.37
N MET A 65 -3.25 -6.87 3.12
CA MET A 65 -2.96 -6.00 1.98
C MET A 65 -3.76 -6.39 0.73
N THR A 66 -3.72 -5.54 -0.29
CA THR A 66 -4.29 -5.81 -1.61
C THR A 66 -3.18 -6.24 -2.56
N VAL A 67 -3.51 -7.10 -3.52
CA VAL A 67 -2.55 -7.55 -4.55
C VAL A 67 -2.22 -6.42 -5.53
N ASP A 68 -3.15 -5.47 -5.72
CA ASP A 68 -2.99 -4.28 -6.57
C ASP A 68 -2.73 -3.02 -5.74
N ASP A 69 -2.05 -2.02 -6.31
CA ASP A 69 -1.72 -0.69 -5.73
C ASP A 69 -2.96 0.21 -5.44
N ALA A 70 -4.11 -0.39 -5.14
CA ALA A 70 -5.44 0.20 -5.25
C ALA A 70 -6.02 0.89 -3.99
N PRO A 71 -5.74 0.50 -2.74
CA PRO A 71 -6.55 0.99 -1.64
C PRO A 71 -6.15 2.40 -1.23
N ILE A 72 -7.15 3.29 -1.12
CA ILE A 72 -6.97 4.68 -0.67
C ILE A 72 -6.60 4.73 0.83
N GLY A 73 -6.82 3.64 1.55
CA GLY A 73 -6.37 3.40 2.93
C GLY A 73 -6.14 1.91 3.18
N CYS A 74 -5.19 1.54 4.04
CA CYS A 74 -4.88 0.15 4.40
C CYS A 74 -4.67 0.09 5.91
N GLU A 75 -5.76 0.11 6.66
CA GLU A 75 -5.75 0.16 8.12
C GLU A 75 -6.55 -1.00 8.72
N TYR A 76 -5.97 -1.65 9.72
CA TYR A 76 -6.60 -2.68 10.54
C TYR A 76 -6.14 -2.53 11.98
N GLY A 77 -6.97 -2.97 12.91
CA GLY A 77 -6.68 -3.01 14.33
C GLY A 77 -6.45 -4.43 14.83
N ILE A 78 -5.71 -4.54 15.92
CA ILE A 78 -5.50 -5.79 16.65
C ILE A 78 -5.98 -5.54 18.09
N CYS A 79 -6.62 -6.54 18.70
CA CYS A 79 -7.08 -6.44 20.09
C CYS A 79 -6.80 -7.73 20.88
N SER A 80 -6.91 -7.63 22.21
CA SER A 80 -6.88 -8.80 23.09
C SER A 80 -8.25 -9.52 23.11
N TYR A 81 -8.29 -10.71 23.71
CA TYR A 81 -9.54 -11.46 23.92
C TYR A 81 -10.58 -10.69 24.75
N GLU A 82 -10.16 -9.93 25.76
CA GLU A 82 -11.10 -9.14 26.59
C GLU A 82 -11.73 -7.96 25.84
N GLU A 83 -11.08 -7.57 24.74
CA GLU A 83 -11.49 -6.49 23.86
C GLU A 83 -12.21 -6.98 22.59
N SER A 84 -12.27 -8.30 22.36
CA SER A 84 -12.94 -8.89 21.20
C SER A 84 -14.46 -8.93 21.31
N ASP A 85 -15.04 -8.24 22.30
CA ASP A 85 -16.49 -8.04 22.38
C ASP A 85 -16.97 -7.21 21.19
N ASN A 86 -17.98 -7.69 20.46
CA ASN A 86 -18.48 -7.08 19.23
C ASN A 86 -18.74 -5.56 19.37
N LYS A 87 -19.33 -5.12 20.49
CA LYS A 87 -19.63 -3.69 20.68
C LYS A 87 -18.37 -2.85 20.89
N LYS A 88 -17.35 -3.40 21.55
CA LYS A 88 -16.05 -2.72 21.70
C LYS A 88 -15.32 -2.66 20.36
N VAL A 89 -15.31 -3.75 19.61
CA VAL A 89 -14.68 -3.82 18.28
C VAL A 89 -15.33 -2.85 17.31
N LEU A 90 -16.66 -2.80 17.25
CA LEU A 90 -17.40 -1.87 16.39
C LEU A 90 -17.06 -0.40 16.68
N LYS A 91 -16.90 -0.02 17.95
CA LYS A 91 -16.43 1.33 18.30
C LYS A 91 -15.01 1.60 17.79
N LYS A 92 -14.11 0.63 17.93
CA LYS A 92 -12.72 0.77 17.42
C LYS A 92 -12.67 0.80 15.89
N LEU A 93 -13.62 0.15 15.20
CA LEU A 93 -13.75 0.20 13.75
C LEU A 93 -14.11 1.60 13.23
N ASP A 94 -14.85 2.39 14.01
CA ASP A 94 -15.18 3.78 13.64
C ASP A 94 -13.96 4.71 13.63
N ASP A 95 -12.92 4.35 14.39
CA ASP A 95 -11.66 5.09 14.43
C ASP A 95 -10.71 4.72 13.26
N LEU A 96 -11.00 3.63 12.53
CA LEU A 96 -10.19 3.17 11.40
C LEU A 96 -10.72 3.71 10.07
N LYS A 97 -9.80 4.12 9.18
CA LYS A 97 -10.16 4.38 7.78
C LYS A 97 -10.51 3.09 7.03
N GLY A 98 -9.85 1.99 7.39
CA GLY A 98 -10.01 0.71 6.71
C GLY A 98 -9.45 0.71 5.30
N PHE A 99 -9.96 -0.22 4.49
CA PHE A 99 -9.72 -0.38 3.07
C PHE A 99 -10.81 0.36 2.28
N ILE A 100 -10.42 1.40 1.54
CA ILE A 100 -11.37 2.20 0.77
C ILE A 100 -11.11 1.99 -0.73
N PHE A 101 -12.15 1.52 -1.42
CA PHE A 101 -12.16 1.26 -2.86
C PHE A 101 -13.22 2.14 -3.55
N LYS A 102 -12.95 2.52 -4.79
CA LYS A 102 -13.94 3.14 -5.68
C LYS A 102 -14.66 2.03 -6.45
N GLU A 103 -15.94 2.19 -6.74
CA GLU A 103 -16.78 1.23 -7.47
C GLU A 103 -16.13 0.78 -8.79
N ASP A 104 -15.52 1.73 -9.52
CA ASP A 104 -14.84 1.45 -10.80
C ASP A 104 -13.47 0.75 -10.66
N PHE A 105 -12.96 0.61 -9.43
CA PHE A 105 -11.61 0.08 -9.15
C PHE A 105 -11.58 -0.70 -7.83
N VAL A 106 -12.44 -1.72 -7.74
CA VAL A 106 -12.47 -2.68 -6.64
C VAL A 106 -11.58 -3.88 -7.01
N PRO A 107 -10.50 -4.16 -6.27
CA PRO A 107 -9.72 -5.37 -6.50
C PRO A 107 -10.58 -6.59 -6.16
N GLU A 108 -10.26 -7.74 -6.75
CA GLU A 108 -11.02 -8.96 -6.48
C GLU A 108 -10.83 -9.43 -5.03
N TYR A 109 -9.64 -9.22 -4.47
CA TYR A 109 -9.27 -9.73 -3.15
C TYR A 109 -8.47 -8.74 -2.29
N VAL A 110 -8.65 -8.89 -0.98
CA VAL A 110 -7.74 -8.47 0.08
C VAL A 110 -7.13 -9.74 0.67
N GLU A 111 -5.84 -9.75 0.97
CA GLU A 111 -5.11 -10.96 1.38
C GLU A 111 -4.43 -10.78 2.74
N PHE A 112 -4.48 -11.83 3.56
CA PHE A 112 -3.62 -11.95 4.73
C PHE A 112 -2.28 -12.55 4.29
N GLN A 113 -1.23 -11.74 4.32
CA GLN A 113 0.14 -12.19 4.06
C GLN A 113 0.85 -12.51 5.35
N PHE A 114 1.31 -13.76 5.47
CA PHE A 114 2.04 -14.25 6.63
C PHE A 114 3.54 -14.26 6.33
N SER A 115 4.37 -13.77 7.27
CA SER A 115 5.81 -13.58 7.00
C SER A 115 6.59 -14.89 6.96
N GLU A 116 6.65 -15.62 8.08
CA GLU A 116 7.47 -16.83 8.21
C GLU A 116 6.69 -18.04 8.72
N LYS A 117 5.54 -17.80 9.38
CA LYS A 117 4.73 -18.83 10.02
C LYS A 117 3.36 -18.83 9.38
N THR A 118 2.85 -20.01 9.07
CA THR A 118 1.46 -20.19 8.66
C THR A 118 0.61 -20.38 9.93
N PRO A 119 -0.53 -19.69 10.07
CA PRO A 119 -1.43 -19.94 11.20
C PRO A 119 -2.01 -21.36 11.11
N LYS A 120 -2.38 -21.94 12.26
CA LYS A 120 -3.15 -23.19 12.29
C LYS A 120 -4.52 -22.99 11.65
N LYS A 121 -5.10 -21.82 11.89
CA LYS A 121 -6.44 -21.48 11.43
C LYS A 121 -6.58 -19.97 11.30
N LEU A 122 -7.19 -19.53 10.21
CA LEU A 122 -7.76 -18.21 10.05
C LEU A 122 -9.28 -18.38 10.01
N SER A 123 -10.00 -17.65 10.87
CA SER A 123 -11.46 -17.60 10.83
C SER A 123 -11.89 -16.17 10.66
N LEU A 124 -12.73 -15.92 9.66
CA LEU A 124 -13.20 -14.58 9.32
C LEU A 124 -14.71 -14.49 9.55
N GLN A 125 -15.12 -13.35 10.07
CA GLN A 125 -16.52 -13.02 10.30
C GLN A 125 -16.77 -11.61 9.77
N TYR A 126 -17.99 -11.37 9.31
CA TYR A 126 -18.48 -10.03 9.00
C TYR A 126 -19.59 -9.64 9.97
N PHE A 127 -19.69 -8.35 10.27
CA PHE A 127 -20.76 -7.82 11.10
C PHE A 127 -22.03 -7.60 10.27
N THR A 128 -23.17 -8.01 10.80
CA THR A 128 -24.49 -7.72 10.23
C THR A 128 -25.04 -6.39 10.76
N ASP A 129 -26.12 -5.91 10.15
CA ASP A 129 -26.81 -4.69 10.58
C ASP A 129 -27.27 -4.72 12.05
N ASP A 130 -27.52 -5.92 12.58
CA ASP A 130 -27.91 -6.15 13.98
C ASP A 130 -26.71 -6.10 14.96
N ASN A 131 -25.51 -5.80 14.48
CA ASN A 131 -24.23 -5.86 15.22
C ASN A 131 -23.83 -7.27 15.68
N ASP A 132 -24.50 -8.29 15.15
CA ASP A 132 -24.09 -9.69 15.27
C ASP A 132 -23.00 -10.00 14.24
N THR A 133 -22.38 -11.18 14.35
CA THR A 133 -21.40 -11.66 13.38
C THR A 133 -21.88 -12.92 12.67
N LYS A 134 -21.49 -13.04 11.41
CA LYS A 134 -21.67 -14.26 10.60
C LYS A 134 -20.33 -14.69 10.04
N GLU A 135 -20.14 -16.00 9.94
CA GLU A 135 -18.95 -16.56 9.31
C GLU A 135 -18.84 -16.10 7.86
N TYR A 136 -17.64 -15.68 7.49
CA TYR A 136 -17.27 -15.34 6.13
C TYR A 136 -16.26 -16.39 5.66
N THR A 137 -16.64 -17.18 4.66
CA THR A 137 -15.78 -18.26 4.15
C THR A 137 -14.53 -17.68 3.49
N ILE A 138 -13.38 -18.16 3.94
CA ILE A 138 -12.07 -17.92 3.35
C ILE A 138 -11.45 -19.28 3.09
N ASP A 139 -10.75 -19.41 1.96
CA ASP A 139 -10.03 -20.63 1.63
C ASP A 139 -8.58 -20.59 2.15
N ASP A 140 -7.82 -21.64 1.87
CA ASP A 140 -6.42 -21.77 2.31
C ASP A 140 -5.47 -20.79 1.60
N SER A 141 -5.94 -20.00 0.63
CA SER A 141 -5.15 -18.91 0.04
C SER A 141 -5.11 -17.67 0.92
N TYR A 142 -5.94 -17.63 1.98
CA TYR A 142 -6.08 -16.48 2.87
C TYR A 142 -6.49 -15.19 2.16
N GLN A 143 -7.21 -15.35 1.04
CA GLN A 143 -7.78 -14.26 0.27
C GLN A 143 -9.26 -14.05 0.64
N LEU A 144 -9.54 -12.84 1.11
CA LEU A 144 -10.87 -12.32 1.34
C LEU A 144 -11.37 -11.70 0.03
N LYS A 145 -12.44 -12.25 -0.53
CA LYS A 145 -13.11 -11.64 -1.68
C LYS A 145 -13.76 -10.32 -1.27
N VAL A 146 -13.44 -9.23 -1.96
CA VAL A 146 -14.02 -7.93 -1.63
C VAL A 146 -15.54 -7.98 -1.86
N PRO A 147 -16.37 -7.51 -0.91
CA PRO A 147 -17.81 -7.43 -1.12
C PRO A 147 -18.14 -6.58 -2.36
N ASN A 148 -19.03 -7.09 -3.21
CA ASN A 148 -19.47 -6.40 -4.42
C ASN A 148 -20.54 -5.32 -4.13
N GLU A 149 -21.10 -5.29 -2.93
CA GLU A 149 -22.15 -4.36 -2.54
C GLU A 149 -21.54 -3.03 -2.10
N ILE A 150 -22.08 -1.92 -2.63
CA ILE A 150 -21.70 -0.57 -2.22
C ILE A 150 -22.02 -0.39 -0.73
N GLY A 151 -21.08 0.19 0.02
CA GLY A 151 -21.25 0.50 1.43
C GLY A 151 -20.08 0.09 2.30
N VAL A 152 -20.35 0.01 3.61
CA VAL A 152 -19.37 -0.28 4.65
C VAL A 152 -19.55 -1.72 5.13
N HIS A 153 -18.46 -2.49 5.03
CA HIS A 153 -18.41 -3.90 5.43
C HIS A 153 -17.37 -4.05 6.53
N ASN A 154 -17.81 -4.40 7.73
CA ASN A 154 -16.93 -4.55 8.88
C ASN A 154 -16.57 -6.03 9.06
N PHE A 155 -15.30 -6.31 9.32
CA PHE A 155 -14.77 -7.65 9.47
C PHE A 155 -14.06 -7.83 10.80
N PHE A 156 -14.14 -9.07 11.30
CA PHE A 156 -13.42 -9.54 12.46
C PHE A 156 -12.77 -10.89 12.13
N ALA A 157 -11.47 -11.00 12.35
CA ALA A 157 -10.71 -12.21 12.13
C ALA A 157 -10.08 -12.72 13.42
N THR A 158 -10.09 -14.04 13.58
CA THR A 158 -9.36 -14.76 14.62
C THR A 158 -8.25 -15.57 13.95
N ILE A 159 -7.01 -15.32 14.34
CA ILE A 159 -5.83 -16.02 13.83
C ILE A 159 -5.29 -16.90 14.95
N GLU A 160 -5.39 -18.21 14.77
CA GLU A 160 -4.88 -19.21 15.72
C GLU A 160 -3.48 -19.66 15.30
N TRP A 161 -2.52 -19.46 16.19
CA TRP A 161 -1.12 -19.88 16.03
C TRP A 161 -0.84 -21.11 16.90
N GLU A 162 0.39 -21.61 16.86
CA GLU A 162 0.81 -22.71 17.75
C GLU A 162 0.60 -22.40 19.23
N ASN A 163 0.96 -21.18 19.66
CA ASN A 163 1.06 -20.80 21.07
C ASN A 163 0.28 -19.54 21.45
N LYS A 164 -0.42 -18.90 20.51
CA LYS A 164 -1.18 -17.66 20.73
C LYS A 164 -2.39 -17.58 19.80
N THR A 165 -3.33 -16.73 20.16
CA THR A 165 -4.45 -16.34 19.30
C THR A 165 -4.44 -14.83 19.17
N GLU A 166 -4.61 -14.32 17.95
CA GLU A 166 -4.70 -12.90 17.65
C GLU A 166 -6.08 -12.56 17.10
N TYR A 167 -6.59 -11.40 17.51
CA TYR A 167 -7.89 -10.89 17.09
C TYR A 167 -7.69 -9.62 16.30
N VAL A 168 -8.22 -9.59 15.09
CA VAL A 168 -7.96 -8.56 14.09
C VAL A 168 -9.29 -8.02 13.60
N PHE A 169 -9.40 -6.71 13.42
CA PHE A 169 -10.60 -6.08 12.91
C PHE A 169 -10.26 -5.04 11.88
N PHE A 170 -11.09 -4.94 10.84
CA PHE A 170 -10.89 -3.98 9.77
C PHE A 170 -12.21 -3.71 9.06
N ARG A 171 -12.21 -2.63 8.28
CA ARG A 171 -13.37 -2.17 7.52
C ARG A 171 -13.01 -2.16 6.05
N ILE A 172 -13.93 -2.58 5.19
CA ILE A 172 -13.88 -2.37 3.75
C ILE A 172 -15.01 -1.39 3.37
N THR A 173 -14.70 -0.38 2.58
CA THR A 173 -15.68 0.57 2.05
C THR A 173 -15.60 0.59 0.53
N VAL A 174 -16.71 0.28 -0.12
CA VAL A 174 -16.87 0.37 -1.59
C VAL A 174 -17.76 1.58 -1.87
N ASN A 175 -17.17 2.59 -2.54
CA ASN A 175 -17.78 3.90 -2.81
C ASN A 175 -18.13 4.13 -4.27
#